data_AF-A0A502XRJ2-F1
#
_entry.id   AF-A0A502XRJ2-F1
#
_cell.length_a   1.000
_cell.length_b   1.000
_cell.length_c   1.000
_cell.angle_alpha   90.00
_cell.angle_beta   90.00
_cell.angle_gamma   90.00
#
_symmetry.space_group_name_H-M   'P 1'
#
loop_
_entity.id
_entity.type
_entity.pdbx_description
1 polymer ?
#
loop_
_entity_poly.entity_id
_entity_poly.type
_entity_poly.pdbx_seq_one_letter_code
_entity_poly.pdbx_strand_id
1 'polypeptide(L)' 'MTKLSDLGPPVSGKLHGGQPIDEHLHFYNCPYCGQRVDQRDLRQVFWHERPGHEPLEPEPEAKVIEFPKRKKKSPPA' A
#
# COMPACT_ATOMS: atom_id res chain seq x y z
N MET A 1 -12.64 -11.30 1.58
CA MET A 1 -11.62 -10.24 1.42
C MET A 1 -12.33 -8.92 1.12
N THR A 2 -12.07 -7.91 1.94
CA THR A 2 -12.72 -6.59 1.87
C THR A 2 -11.83 -5.64 1.08
N LYS A 3 -12.39 -4.83 0.18
CA LYS A 3 -11.61 -3.82 -0.55
C LYS A 3 -11.49 -2.55 0.27
N LEU A 4 -10.39 -1.83 0.10
CA LEU A 4 -10.18 -0.54 0.73
C LEU A 4 -11.28 0.49 0.37
N SER A 5 -11.78 0.41 -0.88
CA SER A 5 -12.90 1.22 -1.38
C SER A 5 -14.23 0.95 -0.66
N ASP A 6 -14.41 -0.24 -0.09
CA ASP A 6 -15.64 -0.64 0.61
C ASP A 6 -15.74 0.02 1.99
N LEU A 7 -14.60 0.51 2.52
CA LEU A 7 -14.51 1.22 3.79
C LEU A 7 -14.89 2.71 3.70
N GLY A 8 -15.19 3.19 2.49
CA GLY A 8 -15.57 4.58 2.22
C GLY A 8 -14.44 5.44 1.62
N PRO A 9 -14.67 6.76 1.53
CA PRO A 9 -13.74 7.69 0.91
C PRO A 9 -12.41 7.76 1.69
N PRO A 10 -11.27 8.05 1.02
CA PRO A 10 -9.97 8.15 1.68
C PRO A 10 -9.97 9.11 2.87
N VAL A 11 -9.42 8.63 3.99
CA VAL A 11 -9.25 9.44 5.21
C VAL A 11 -7.77 9.54 5.54
N SER A 12 -7.15 10.65 5.13
CA SER A 12 -5.73 10.88 5.33
C SER A 12 -5.42 11.28 6.77
N GLY A 13 -4.63 10.46 7.47
CA GLY A 13 -4.05 10.77 8.77
C GLY A 13 -2.87 11.74 8.65
N LYS A 14 -2.60 12.49 9.73
CA LYS A 14 -1.46 13.38 9.85
C LYS A 14 -0.62 12.99 11.06
N LEU A 15 0.70 12.98 10.91
CA LEU A 15 1.61 12.81 12.04
C LEU A 15 1.45 14.00 13.01
N HIS A 16 1.10 13.70 14.26
CA HIS A 16 0.91 14.71 15.30
C HIS A 16 2.20 14.98 16.05
N GLY A 17 2.79 16.16 15.83
CA GLY A 17 4.06 16.53 16.46
C GLY A 17 5.26 15.75 15.91
N GLY A 18 6.47 16.26 16.17
CA GLY A 18 7.69 15.63 15.71
C GLY A 18 8.15 16.06 14.32
N GLN A 19 9.30 15.55 13.91
CA GLN A 19 9.89 15.75 12.59
C GLN A 19 9.24 14.79 11.58
N PRO A 20 9.28 15.11 10.28
CA PRO A 20 8.98 14.14 9.24
C PRO A 20 9.78 12.84 9.47
N ILE A 21 9.12 11.70 9.31
CA ILE A 21 9.73 10.38 9.45
C ILE A 21 9.89 9.71 8.09
N ASP A 22 10.78 8.74 8.01
CA ASP A 22 10.99 7.96 6.79
C ASP A 22 9.73 7.22 6.36
N GLU A 23 9.54 7.04 5.05
CA GLU A 23 8.31 6.46 4.50
C GLU A 23 7.98 5.08 5.07
N HIS A 24 8.99 4.24 5.32
CA HIS A 24 8.80 2.90 5.86
C HIS A 24 8.24 2.88 7.29
N LEU A 25 8.46 3.95 8.07
CA LEU A 25 7.99 4.07 9.45
C LEU A 25 6.50 4.40 9.57
N HIS A 26 5.85 4.78 8.46
CA HIS A 26 4.40 4.95 8.42
C HIS A 26 3.64 3.62 8.46
N PHE A 27 4.32 2.49 8.30
CA PHE A 27 3.68 1.18 8.25
C PHE A 27 3.91 0.40 9.54
N TYR A 28 2.89 -0.34 9.98
CA TYR A 28 3.04 -1.39 11.01
C TYR A 28 2.43 -2.69 10.51
N ASN A 29 2.88 -3.83 11.06
CA ASN A 29 2.23 -5.11 10.77
C ASN A 29 1.12 -5.33 11.80
N CYS A 30 -0.10 -5.59 11.33
CA CYS A 30 -1.21 -5.93 12.21
C CYS A 30 -0.86 -7.19 13.01
N PRO A 31 -0.96 -7.16 14.35
CA PRO A 31 -0.60 -8.32 15.18
C PRO A 31 -1.57 -9.50 15.03
N TYR A 32 -2.77 -9.27 14.47
CA TYR A 32 -3.80 -10.30 14.34
C TYR A 32 -3.75 -11.03 13.00
N CYS A 33 -3.58 -10.30 11.89
CA CYS A 33 -3.63 -10.87 10.55
C CYS A 33 -2.28 -10.80 9.80
N GLY A 34 -1.28 -10.11 10.35
CA GLY A 34 0.05 -9.95 9.75
C GLY A 34 0.11 -8.98 8.56
N GLN A 35 -1.01 -8.39 8.14
CA GLN A 35 -1.02 -7.43 7.04
C GLN A 35 -0.27 -6.15 7.41
N ARG A 36 0.47 -5.61 6.44
CA ARG A 36 1.14 -4.32 6.55
C ARG A 36 0.12 -3.20 6.36
N VAL A 37 -0.07 -2.39 7.41
CA VAL A 37 -1.07 -1.32 7.51
C VAL A 37 -0.39 0.04 7.38
N ASP A 38 -0.91 0.90 6.50
CA ASP A 38 -0.47 2.31 6.39
C ASP A 38 -1.22 3.18 7.41
N GLN A 39 -0.49 3.76 8.36
CA GLN A 39 -1.05 4.65 9.39
C GLN A 39 -1.57 5.98 8.83
N ARG A 40 -1.19 6.33 7.58
CA ARG A 40 -1.66 7.54 6.90
C ARG A 40 -3.03 7.33 6.27
N ASP A 41 -3.49 6.10 6.06
CA ASP A 41 -4.85 5.82 5.61
C ASP A 41 -5.66 5.29 6.80
N LEU A 42 -6.42 6.18 7.44
CA LEU A 42 -7.17 5.84 8.65
C LEU A 42 -8.24 4.77 8.42
N ARG A 43 -8.67 4.55 7.17
CA ARG A 43 -9.57 3.43 6.83
C ARG A 43 -8.93 2.09 7.18
N GLN A 44 -7.64 1.92 6.86
CA GLN A 44 -6.92 0.70 7.19
C GLN A 44 -6.77 0.57 8.70
N VAL A 45 -6.41 1.64 9.40
CA VAL A 45 -6.27 1.63 10.86
C VAL A 45 -7.58 1.21 11.53
N PHE A 46 -8.70 1.87 11.21
CA PHE A 46 -9.99 1.55 11.82
C PHE A 46 -10.47 0.12 11.51
N TRP A 47 -10.17 -0.41 10.33
CA TRP A 47 -10.48 -1.81 10.01
C TRP A 47 -9.70 -2.80 10.89
N HIS A 48 -8.41 -2.55 11.10
CA HIS A 48 -7.53 -3.44 11.85
C HIS A 48 -7.68 -3.32 13.38
N GLU A 49 -8.30 -2.25 13.88
CA GLU A 49 -8.73 -2.13 15.28
C GLU A 49 -9.95 -3.03 15.60
N ARG A 50 -10.70 -3.49 14.59
CA ARG A 50 -11.88 -4.34 14.80
C ARG A 50 -11.45 -5.80 15.06
N PRO A 51 -11.92 -6.47 16.12
CA PRO A 51 -11.61 -7.88 16.35
C PRO A 51 -12.18 -8.76 15.24
N GLY A 52 -11.41 -9.77 14.83
CA GLY A 52 -11.82 -10.75 13.81
C GLY A 52 -11.85 -10.21 12.37
N HIS A 53 -11.18 -9.09 12.09
CA HIS A 53 -11.04 -8.59 10.73
C HIS A 53 -10.22 -9.56 9.86
N GLU A 54 -10.58 -9.65 8.59
CA GLU A 54 -9.76 -10.33 7.57
C GLU A 54 -8.79 -9.34 6.92
N PRO A 55 -7.69 -9.81 6.30
CA PRO A 55 -6.86 -8.97 5.46
C PRO A 55 -7.66 -8.25 4.36
N LEU A 56 -7.34 -6.97 4.17
CA LEU A 56 -7.82 -6.18 3.04
C LEU A 56 -7.19 -6.66 1.73
N GLU A 57 -7.94 -6.55 0.64
CA GLU A 57 -7.40 -6.79 -0.71
C GLU A 57 -6.29 -5.76 -1.01
N PRO A 58 -5.12 -6.19 -1.50
CA PRO A 58 -4.07 -5.27 -1.90
C PRO A 58 -4.57 -4.42 -3.07
N GLU A 59 -4.38 -3.10 -2.99
CA GLU A 59 -4.58 -2.28 -4.17
C GLU A 59 -3.48 -2.61 -5.20
N PRO A 60 -3.80 -2.61 -6.51
CA PRO A 60 -2.79 -2.83 -7.53
C PRO A 60 -1.88 -1.58 -7.61
N GLU A 61 -0.84 -1.55 -6.79
CA GLU A 61 0.06 -0.39 -6.62
C GLU A 61 1.07 -0.21 -7.75
N ALA A 62 1.31 -1.23 -8.59
CA ALA A 62 2.35 -1.18 -9.62
C ALA A 62 1.78 -1.40 -11.01
N LYS A 63 1.77 -0.34 -11.83
CA LYS A 63 1.57 -0.46 -13.27
C LYS A 63 2.87 -0.97 -13.88
N VAL A 64 2.90 -2.21 -14.34
CA VAL A 64 4.03 -2.76 -15.10
C VAL A 64 4.17 -1.95 -16.39
N ILE A 65 5.27 -1.20 -16.52
CA ILE A 65 5.62 -0.51 -17.75
C ILE A 65 6.42 -1.45 -18.66
N GLU A 66 5.90 -1.74 -19.85
CA GLU A 66 6.61 -2.55 -20.84
C GLU A 66 7.65 -1.69 -21.56
N PHE A 67 8.94 -2.04 -21.41
CA PHE A 67 10.00 -1.40 -22.19
C PHE A 67 10.11 -2.07 -23.57
N PRO A 68 10.07 -1.31 -24.68
CA PRO A 68 10.25 -1.88 -26.01
C PRO A 68 11.64 -2.53 -26.14
N LYS A 69 11.68 -3.78 -26.59
CA LYS A 69 12.94 -4.51 -26.83
C LYS A 69 13.79 -3.74 -27.83
N ARG A 70 15.04 -3.40 -27.45
CA ARG A 70 16.04 -2.83 -28.38
C ARG A 70 16.19 -3.76 -29.59
N LYS A 71 15.93 -3.25 -30.80
CA LYS A 71 16.24 -3.95 -32.04
C LYS A 71 17.75 -4.18 -32.10
N LYS A 72 18.20 -5.44 -32.10
CA LYS A 72 19.61 -5.78 -32.35
C LYS A 72 19.92 -5.33 -33.78
N LYS A 73 20.86 -4.39 -33.95
CA LYS A 73 21.43 -4.11 -35.28
C LYS A 73 22.18 -5.37 -35.70
N SER A 74 21.80 -5.96 -36.84
CA SER A 74 22.57 -7.03 -37.46
C SER A 74 23.97 -6.50 -37.82
N PRO A 75 25.04 -7.32 -37.69
CA PRO A 75 26.37 -6.92 -38.13
C PRO A 75 26.38 -6.64 -39.65
N PRO A 76 27.17 -5.67 -40.14
CA PRO A 76 27.37 -5.49 -41.58
C PRO A 76 28.04 -6.73 -42.19
N ALA A 77 27.65 -7.03 -43.43
CA ALA A 77 28.06 -8.20 -44.22
C ALA A 77 29.54 -8.18 -44.61
#